data_AF-A0A1B6EJJ8-F1
#
_entry.id   AF-A0A1B6EJJ8-F1
#
_cell.length_a   1.000
_cell.length_b   1.000
_cell.length_c   1.000
_cell.angle_alpha   90.00
_cell.angle_beta   90.00
_cell.angle_gamma   90.00
#
_symmetry.space_group_name_H-M   'P 1'
#
loop_
_entity.id
_entity.type
_entity.pdbx_description
1 polymer ?
#
loop_
_entity_poly.entity_id
_entity_poly.type
_entity_poly.pdbx_seq_one_letter_code
_entity_poly.pdbx_strand_id
1 'polypeptide(L)'
;LAILFSYPLQLTASMEVVWQGVCDKFSEKNQEKAYYFTRTLMILGTVVIAIALPNLSPVLSLVGAIGFSGLGLLLPTVAEVVTYWDHISKPCGITIIKAAILVILWALATVCGTFSSIQEILEE
;
A
#
# COMPACT_ATOMS: atom_id res chain seq x y z
N LEU A 1 9.69 22.94 -8.68
CA LEU A 1 8.42 23.29 -9.37
C LEU A 1 7.55 22.06 -9.65
N ALA A 2 8.08 20.97 -10.24
CA ALA A 2 7.30 19.75 -10.50
C ALA A 2 6.61 19.17 -9.25
N ILE A 3 7.32 19.08 -8.12
CA ILE A 3 6.75 18.55 -6.86
C ILE A 3 5.59 19.41 -6.32
N LEU A 4 5.67 20.74 -6.49
CA LEU A 4 4.62 21.67 -6.05
C LEU A 4 3.29 21.40 -6.78
N PHE A 5 3.36 20.95 -8.04
CA PHE A 5 2.20 20.62 -8.84
C PHE A 5 1.71 19.18 -8.62
N SER A 6 2.63 18.21 -8.52
CA SER A 6 2.28 16.79 -8.37
C SER A 6 1.74 16.43 -6.98
N TYR A 7 2.24 17.07 -5.91
CA TYR A 7 1.86 16.76 -4.53
C TYR A 7 0.36 16.94 -4.23
N PRO A 8 -0.29 18.09 -4.56
CA PRO A 8 -1.73 18.25 -4.32
C PRO A 8 -2.58 17.27 -5.14
N LEU A 9 -2.14 16.87 -6.35
CA LEU A 9 -2.84 15.87 -7.16
C LEU A 9 -2.82 14.49 -6.48
N GLN A 10 -1.67 14.07 -5.96
CA GLN A 10 -1.54 12.79 -5.24
C GLN A 10 -2.30 12.78 -3.91
N LEU A 11 -2.29 13.90 -3.19
CA LEU A 11 -3.03 14.04 -1.94
C LEU A 11 -4.54 13.99 -2.17
N THR A 12 -5.03 14.47 -3.32
CA THR A 12 -6.46 14.41 -3.66
C THR A 12 -6.92 12.97 -3.85
N ALA A 13 -6.18 12.16 -4.61
CA ALA A 13 -6.48 10.74 -4.77
C ALA A 13 -6.44 9.97 -3.43
N SER A 14 -5.44 10.27 -2.59
CA SER A 14 -5.33 9.66 -1.26
C SER A 14 -6.50 10.07 -0.35
N MET A 15 -6.91 11.34 -0.42
CA MET A 15 -8.03 11.87 0.34
C MET A 15 -9.36 11.26 -0.09
N GLU A 16 -9.60 11.01 -1.37
CA GLU A 16 -10.82 10.36 -1.86
C GLU A 16 -10.98 8.94 -1.29
N VAL A 17 -9.91 8.15 -1.30
CA VAL A 17 -9.92 6.78 -0.74
C VAL A 17 -10.19 6.80 0.76
N VAL A 18 -9.51 7.67 1.51
CA VAL A 18 -9.71 7.80 2.96
C VAL A 18 -11.11 8.33 3.26
N TRP A 19 -11.59 9.31 2.48
CA TRP A 19 -12.92 9.87 2.66
C TRP A 19 -14.00 8.82 2.43
N GLN A 20 -13.91 7.97 1.40
CA GLN A 20 -14.86 6.89 1.19
C GLN A 20 -14.95 5.94 2.39
N GLY A 21 -13.83 5.63 3.05
CA GLY A 21 -13.83 4.80 4.26
C GLY A 21 -14.38 5.47 5.51
N VAL A 22 -14.39 6.81 5.57
CA VAL A 22 -14.80 7.60 6.73
C VAL A 22 -16.21 8.18 6.57
N CYS A 23 -16.67 8.37 5.33
CA CYS A 23 -17.94 9.00 4.96
C CYS A 23 -19.15 8.33 5.63
N ASP A 24 -19.16 6.99 5.64
CA ASP A 24 -20.25 6.19 6.24
C ASP A 24 -20.36 6.33 7.77
N LYS A 25 -19.33 6.88 8.42
CA LYS A 25 -19.27 6.98 9.89
C LYS A 25 -19.75 8.34 10.41
N PHE A 26 -20.02 9.31 9.53
CA PHE A 26 -20.42 10.67 9.90
C PHE A 26 -21.78 11.07 9.31
N SER A 27 -22.61 11.73 10.13
CA SER A 27 -23.92 12.27 9.72
C SER A 27 -23.76 13.44 8.74
N GLU A 28 -24.63 13.54 7.72
CA GLU A 28 -24.58 14.55 6.63
C GLU A 28 -24.33 15.99 7.11
N LYS A 29 -24.89 16.37 8.27
CA LYS A 29 -24.75 17.73 8.83
C LYS A 29 -23.31 18.09 9.25
N ASN A 30 -22.47 17.09 9.53
CA ASN A 30 -21.08 17.28 9.96
C ASN A 30 -20.06 16.82 8.91
N GLN A 31 -20.50 16.32 7.75
CA GLN A 31 -19.59 15.82 6.71
C GLN A 31 -18.62 16.89 6.22
N GLU A 32 -19.07 18.14 6.01
CA GLU A 32 -18.15 19.21 5.58
C GLU A 32 -17.04 19.45 6.61
N LYS A 33 -17.38 19.56 7.91
CA LYS A 33 -16.40 19.73 8.98
C LYS A 33 -15.47 18.52 9.10
N ALA A 34 -16.01 17.31 8.99
CA ALA A 34 -15.24 16.07 9.04
C ALA A 34 -14.28 15.96 7.83
N TYR A 35 -14.69 16.42 6.65
CA TYR A 35 -13.86 16.43 5.44
C TYR A 35 -12.65 17.35 5.61
N TYR A 36 -12.87 18.60 6.05
CA TYR A 36 -11.78 19.53 6.31
C TYR A 36 -10.86 19.03 7.43
N PHE A 37 -11.41 18.46 8.49
CA PHE A 37 -10.62 17.89 9.59
C PHE A 37 -9.74 16.72 9.12
N THR A 38 -10.30 15.79 8.36
CA THR A 38 -9.57 14.62 7.82
C THR A 38 -8.45 15.08 6.87
N ARG A 39 -8.71 16.10 6.04
CA ARG A 39 -7.70 16.70 5.17
C ARG A 39 -6.55 17.33 5.96
N THR A 40 -6.87 18.11 7.00
CA THR A 40 -5.84 18.72 7.87
C THR A 40 -5.03 17.65 8.60
N LEU A 41 -5.68 16.59 9.08
CA LEU A 41 -5.02 15.49 9.78
C LEU A 41 -4.05 14.74 8.86
N MET A 42 -4.44 14.48 7.61
CA MET A 42 -3.56 13.83 6.62
C MET A 42 -2.31 14.68 6.33
N ILE A 43 -2.47 15.99 6.12
CA ILE A 43 -1.34 16.90 5.90
C ILE A 43 -0.44 16.95 7.14
N LEU A 44 -1.01 17.11 8.33
CA LEU A 44 -0.24 17.10 9.58
C LEU A 44 0.52 15.79 9.77
N GLY A 45 -0.09 14.64 9.48
CA GLY A 45 0.58 13.34 9.52
C GLY A 45 1.83 13.30 8.64
N THR A 46 1.75 13.81 7.41
CA THR A 46 2.92 13.87 6.52
C THR A 46 4.03 14.78 7.05
N VAL A 47 3.68 15.90 7.69
CA VAL A 47 4.65 16.83 8.30
C VAL A 47 5.32 16.19 9.52
N VAL A 48 4.55 15.48 10.36
CA VAL A 48 5.09 14.76 11.52
C VAL A 48 6.09 13.69 11.09
N ILE A 49 5.76 12.91 10.06
CA ILE A 49 6.68 11.90 9.50
C ILE A 49 7.96 12.57 8.96
N ALA A 50 7.82 13.71 8.27
CA ALA A 50 8.96 14.46 7.74
C ALA A 50 9.89 15.02 8.83
N ILE A 51 9.37 15.32 10.02
CA ILE A 51 10.17 15.78 11.15
C ILE A 51 10.81 14.60 11.90
N ALA A 52 10.09 13.48 12.02
CA ALA A 52 10.56 12.30 12.75
C ALA A 52 11.68 11.55 12.01
N LEU A 53 11.67 11.54 10.68
CA LEU A 53 12.59 10.75 9.87
C LEU A 53 13.50 11.67 9.03
N PRO A 54 14.74 11.94 9.49
CA PRO A 54 15.68 12.79 8.75
C PRO A 54 16.16 12.14 7.44
N ASN A 55 16.10 10.81 7.33
CA ASN A 55 16.45 10.05 6.13
C ASN A 55 15.21 9.42 5.49
N LEU A 56 14.79 9.94 4.33
CA LEU A 56 13.60 9.45 3.62
C LEU A 56 13.88 8.24 2.71
N SER A 57 15.13 8.05 2.30
CA SER A 57 15.52 6.97 1.38
C SER A 57 15.13 5.59 1.91
N PRO A 58 15.41 5.27 3.17
CA PRO A 58 15.15 3.92 3.68
C PRO A 58 13.62 3.67 3.83
N VAL A 59 12.88 4.65 4.36
CA VAL A 59 11.40 4.63 4.48
C VAL A 59 10.68 4.45 3.15
N LEU A 60 11.16 5.11 2.09
CA LEU A 60 10.62 4.98 0.74
C LEU A 60 10.79 3.56 0.19
N SER A 61 11.93 2.92 0.47
CA SER A 61 12.17 1.52 0.12
C SER A 61 11.20 0.60 0.88
N LEU A 62 11.01 0.85 2.17
CA LEU A 62 10.13 0.04 3.00
C LEU A 62 8.66 0.13 2.57
N VAL A 63 8.12 1.34 2.44
CA VAL A 63 6.72 1.54 2.02
C VAL A 63 6.48 1.01 0.61
N GLY A 64 7.48 1.15 -0.28
CA GLY A 64 7.45 0.58 -1.62
C GLY A 64 7.43 -0.95 -1.60
N ALA A 65 8.27 -1.59 -0.78
CA ALA A 65 8.31 -3.04 -0.67
C ALA A 65 7.02 -3.62 -0.09
N ILE A 66 6.49 -3.01 0.99
CA ILE A 66 5.21 -3.44 1.59
C ILE A 66 4.04 -3.17 0.64
N GLY A 67 3.99 -1.98 0.04
CA GLY A 67 2.93 -1.58 -0.88
C GLY A 67 2.91 -2.43 -2.15
N PHE A 68 4.08 -2.71 -2.73
CA PHE A 68 4.19 -3.56 -3.91
C PHE A 68 3.93 -5.03 -3.60
N SER A 69 4.39 -5.54 -2.46
CA SER A 69 4.09 -6.90 -2.01
C SER A 69 2.58 -7.09 -1.77
N GLY A 70 1.93 -6.14 -1.10
CA GLY A 70 0.49 -6.18 -0.81
C GLY A 70 -0.41 -5.88 -2.01
N LEU A 71 -0.25 -4.73 -2.65
CA LEU A 71 -1.15 -4.35 -3.75
C LEU A 71 -0.73 -4.95 -5.09
N GLY A 72 0.58 -5.00 -5.36
CA GLY A 72 1.11 -5.45 -6.65
C GLY A 72 1.16 -6.97 -6.81
N LEU A 73 1.56 -7.70 -5.76
CA LEU A 73 1.79 -9.15 -5.85
C LEU A 73 0.70 -9.99 -5.15
N LEU A 74 0.16 -9.56 -4.01
CA LEU A 74 -0.87 -10.34 -3.32
C LEU A 74 -2.21 -10.34 -4.08
N LEU A 75 -2.63 -9.21 -4.68
CA LEU A 75 -3.85 -9.18 -5.50
C LEU A 75 -3.86 -10.19 -6.67
N PRO A 76 -2.85 -10.24 -7.56
CA PRO A 76 -2.82 -11.25 -8.62
C PRO A 76 -2.65 -12.67 -8.09
N THR A 77 -1.89 -12.87 -7.00
CA THR A 77 -1.74 -14.19 -6.36
C THR A 77 -3.08 -14.71 -5.86
N VAL A 78 -3.86 -13.88 -5.15
CA VAL A 78 -5.19 -14.25 -4.65
C VAL A 78 -6.15 -14.47 -5.81
N ALA A 79 -6.13 -13.60 -6.83
CA ALA A 79 -6.98 -13.76 -8.01
C ALA A 79 -6.71 -15.08 -8.74
N GLU A 80 -5.45 -15.49 -8.87
CA GLU A 80 -5.08 -16.77 -9.49
C GLU A 80 -5.55 -17.96 -8.64
N VAL A 81 -5.35 -17.92 -7.32
CA VAL A 81 -5.82 -18.98 -6.39
C VAL A 81 -7.34 -19.14 -6.44
N VAL A 82 -8.09 -18.04 -6.45
CA VAL A 82 -9.57 -18.07 -6.50
C VAL A 82 -10.06 -18.56 -7.86
N THR A 83 -9.45 -18.10 -8.96
CA THR A 83 -9.89 -18.47 -10.33
C THR A 83 -9.64 -19.94 -10.63
N TYR A 84 -8.55 -20.52 -10.11
CA TYR A 84 -8.19 -21.91 -10.37
C TYR A 84 -8.62 -22.88 -9.26
N TRP A 85 -9.38 -22.41 -8.26
CA TRP A 85 -9.92 -23.26 -7.19
C TRP A 85 -10.79 -24.41 -7.75
N ASP A 86 -11.58 -24.14 -8.80
CA ASP A 86 -12.45 -25.13 -9.45
C ASP A 86 -11.68 -26.07 -10.40
N HIS A 87 -10.54 -25.61 -10.95
CA HIS A 87 -9.69 -26.39 -11.85
C HIS A 87 -8.67 -27.29 -11.13
N ILE A 88 -8.63 -27.30 -9.80
CA ILE A 88 -7.81 -28.21 -8.99
C ILE A 88 -8.04 -29.69 -9.35
N SER A 89 -9.20 -30.04 -9.90
CA SER A 89 -9.48 -31.40 -10.36
C SER A 89 -8.85 -31.76 -11.73
N LYS A 90 -8.25 -30.81 -12.46
CA LYS A 90 -7.52 -31.07 -13.71
C LYS A 90 -6.07 -30.59 -13.58
N PRO A 91 -5.08 -31.49 -13.45
CA PRO A 91 -3.69 -31.13 -13.23
C PRO A 91 -3.04 -30.74 -14.56
N CYS A 92 -3.40 -29.57 -15.09
CA CYS A 92 -2.62 -28.98 -16.17
C CYS A 92 -1.42 -28.25 -15.53
N GLY A 93 -0.24 -28.87 -15.59
CA GLY A 93 0.94 -28.44 -14.82
C GLY A 93 1.36 -26.97 -15.01
N ILE A 94 0.96 -26.33 -16.12
CA ILE A 94 1.30 -24.93 -16.41
C ILE A 94 0.60 -23.95 -15.46
N THR A 95 -0.62 -24.24 -15.03
CA THR A 95 -1.39 -23.37 -14.12
C THR A 95 -0.81 -23.39 -12.71
N ILE A 96 -0.45 -24.58 -12.21
CA ILE A 96 0.14 -24.75 -10.88
C ILE A 96 1.50 -24.06 -10.80
N ILE A 97 2.29 -24.12 -11.88
CA ILE A 97 3.59 -23.44 -11.97
C ILE A 97 3.43 -21.92 -11.88
N LYS A 98 2.44 -21.34 -12.56
CA LYS A 98 2.20 -19.88 -12.53
C LYS A 98 1.80 -19.40 -11.12
N ALA A 99 0.85 -20.10 -10.49
CA ALA A 99 0.46 -19.82 -9.11
C ALA A 99 1.65 -19.96 -8.15
N ALA A 100 2.48 -20.99 -8.32
CA ALA A 100 3.68 -21.17 -7.50
C ALA A 100 4.70 -20.04 -7.69
N ILE A 101 4.92 -19.58 -8.92
CA ILE A 101 5.82 -18.44 -9.20
C ILE A 101 5.31 -17.16 -8.53
N LEU A 102 3.99 -16.87 -8.59
CA LEU A 102 3.42 -15.69 -7.93
C LEU A 102 3.56 -15.74 -6.41
N VAL A 103 3.30 -16.90 -5.79
CA VAL A 103 3.49 -17.10 -4.34
C VAL A 103 4.95 -16.94 -3.94
N ILE A 104 5.89 -17.48 -4.72
CA ILE A 104 7.33 -17.34 -4.46
C ILE A 104 7.75 -15.86 -4.59
N LEU A 105 7.33 -15.17 -5.64
CA LEU A 105 7.62 -13.75 -5.82
C LEU A 105 7.04 -12.89 -4.69
N TRP A 106 5.82 -13.19 -4.26
CA TRP A 106 5.19 -12.53 -3.12
C TRP A 106 6.02 -12.74 -1.85
N ALA A 107 6.39 -13.98 -1.54
CA ALA A 107 7.21 -14.32 -0.37
C ALA A 107 8.59 -13.64 -0.41
N LEU A 108 9.27 -13.65 -1.56
CA LEU A 108 10.55 -12.96 -1.74
C LEU A 108 10.41 -11.45 -1.53
N ALA A 109 9.36 -10.83 -2.06
CA ALA A 109 9.09 -9.41 -1.88
C ALA A 109 8.82 -9.05 -0.41
N THR A 110 8.04 -9.86 0.30
CA THR A 110 7.80 -9.67 1.74
C THR A 110 9.08 -9.82 2.56
N VAL A 111 9.89 -10.84 2.25
CA VAL A 111 11.14 -11.12 2.95
C VAL A 111 12.16 -10.01 2.71
N CYS A 112 12.42 -9.62 1.45
CA CYS A 112 13.29 -8.48 1.13
C CYS A 112 12.79 -7.19 1.78
N GLY A 113 11.48 -6.92 1.74
CA GLY A 113 10.90 -5.74 2.40
C GLY A 113 11.15 -5.73 3.91
N THR A 114 10.99 -6.88 4.57
CA THR A 114 11.26 -7.03 6.01
C THR A 114 12.74 -6.86 6.33
N PHE A 115 13.64 -7.41 5.50
CA PHE A 115 15.09 -7.26 5.67
C PHE A 115 15.55 -5.80 5.50
N SER A 116 15.05 -5.08 4.50
CA SER A 116 15.35 -3.65 4.33
C SER A 116 14.91 -2.84 5.56
N SER A 117 13.72 -3.15 6.08
CA SER A 117 13.19 -2.55 7.32
C SER A 117 14.12 -2.78 8.52
N ILE A 118 14.61 -4.01 8.69
CA ILE A 118 15.45 -4.40 9.83
C ILE A 118 16.86 -3.81 9.71
N GLN A 119 17.45 -3.80 8.51
CA GLN A 119 18.78 -3.17 8.32
C GLN A 119 18.74 -1.68 8.64
N GLU A 120 17.69 -1.00 8.19
CA GLU A 120 17.48 0.41 8.43
C GLU A 120 17.30 0.77 9.91
N ILE A 121 16.62 -0.08 10.69
CA ILE A 121 16.51 0.07 12.15
C ILE A 121 17.84 -0.21 12.86
N LEU A 122 18.70 -1.07 12.31
CA LEU A 122 20.01 -1.42 12.90
C LEU A 122 21.13 -0.45 12.52
N GLU A 123 20.94 0.36 11.48
CA GLU A 123 21.91 1.33 10.97
C GLU A 123 21.64 2.76 11.49
N GLU A 124 20.52 2.96 12.20
CA GLU A 124 20.28 4.06 13.16
C GLU A 124 20.83 3.73 14.57
#